data_AF-A0A242MJW1-F1
#
_entry.id   AF-A0A242MJW1-F1
#
_cell.length_a   1.000
_cell.length_b   1.000
_cell.length_c   1.000
_cell.angle_alpha   90.00
_cell.angle_beta   90.00
_cell.angle_gamma   90.00
#
_symmetry.space_group_name_H-M   'P 1'
#
loop_
_entity.id
_entity.type
_entity.pdbx_description
1 polymer ?
#
loop_
_entity_poly.entity_id
_entity_poly.type
_entity_poly.pdbx_seq_one_letter_code
_entity_poly.pdbx_strand_id
1 'polypeptide(L)'
;MDELAMIKRRQFLGCLTAFGGSYLLTACGGGSSDGIGNAAGAVANSATNNAAVGNAVVNAATTASADGTSLPSSAKIVDNSGNVWTLSGGVVYRNGAVAGVNYNVALALWYAGTVYHQNTGGQFYSWNGSGWTACLDPRTAGISPDGATIPSGTVLIDKQGRKWTVNAGVIYRDGAVVGVNYNVALLLWYGGMMWHKNTSGQFYVWANAGGWLASTDPRISGSAAAGSFFGVNGHWDYTYTPAQIVSILKSMGCTSYRVGCSSDPSQIAAVAKLAAAFQSAGMTLLVLINQGMNDNNGNLLSSEGVAYNQAYSVGSAVANALKQYGVTMYECGNELTRQSSTVVDSTQAGCKVADFNNANWPAMRGVMRGMIDGVKSVQPGAKCGINFCVADVGASDALWDGIQPDGSQGHPKVRWDITTWHNYEVYGDIFNIGIDGAGPGFDLPTYCKARYGVPFMITEWNTGPEQTQAYRANYVTTQLSNFYANRKSHNIQSVMYYVLDSGNSTYGIMINGAPLSAPYAAFTGFTASHADV
;
A
#
# COMPACT_ATOMS: atom_id res chain seq x y z
N MET A 1 -32.32 4.21 12.89
CA MET A 1 -32.89 2.99 12.27
C MET A 1 -31.95 2.57 11.15
N ASP A 2 -31.21 1.46 11.20
CA ASP A 2 -31.15 0.38 12.18
C ASP A 2 -29.76 -0.26 12.16
N GLU A 3 -29.37 -0.77 13.32
CA GLU A 3 -28.17 -1.53 13.71
C GLU A 3 -27.80 -2.77 12.85
N LEU A 4 -28.44 -2.97 11.70
CA LEU A 4 -28.28 -4.16 10.85
C LEU A 4 -27.05 -4.14 9.93
N ALA A 5 -26.35 -3.00 9.82
CA ALA A 5 -25.11 -2.89 9.05
C ALA A 5 -23.86 -3.47 9.77
N MET A 6 -23.91 -3.66 11.09
CA MET A 6 -22.73 -4.08 11.88
C MET A 6 -22.50 -5.59 11.94
N ILE A 7 -23.50 -6.41 11.60
CA ILE A 7 -23.39 -7.88 11.73
C ILE A 7 -22.61 -8.52 10.57
N LYS A 8 -22.46 -7.85 9.41
CA LYS A 8 -21.66 -8.37 8.29
C LYS A 8 -20.14 -8.15 8.42
N ARG A 9 -19.70 -7.38 9.42
CA ARG A 9 -18.27 -7.12 9.69
C ARG A 9 -17.53 -8.32 10.30
N ARG A 10 -18.26 -9.34 10.80
CA ARG A 10 -17.68 -10.60 11.30
C ARG A 10 -17.11 -11.50 10.20
N GLN A 11 -17.41 -11.24 8.92
CA GLN A 11 -16.80 -11.99 7.80
C GLN A 11 -15.41 -11.45 7.40
N PHE A 12 -15.04 -10.26 7.86
CA PHE A 12 -13.71 -9.67 7.62
C PHE A 12 -12.64 -10.19 8.62
N LEU A 13 -13.04 -10.60 9.83
CA LEU A 13 -12.10 -11.04 10.88
C LEU A 13 -11.96 -12.57 11.01
N GLY A 14 -12.70 -13.35 10.22
CA GLY A 14 -12.68 -14.82 10.27
C GLY A 14 -11.72 -15.51 9.29
N CYS A 15 -11.16 -14.79 8.31
CA CYS A 15 -10.42 -15.43 7.21
C CYS A 15 -9.00 -14.88 6.95
N LEU A 16 -8.46 -13.97 7.77
CA LEU A 16 -7.13 -13.38 7.54
C LEU A 16 -6.15 -13.49 8.74
N THR A 17 -6.44 -14.35 9.70
CA THR A 17 -5.53 -14.66 10.82
C THR A 17 -5.25 -16.16 10.91
N ALA A 18 -4.60 -16.69 9.88
CA ALA A 18 -3.83 -17.93 10.01
C ALA A 18 -2.61 -17.86 9.09
N PHE A 19 -1.43 -18.00 9.71
CA PHE A 19 -0.07 -17.97 9.17
C PHE A 19 0.64 -16.61 9.07
N GLY A 20 1.37 -16.29 10.14
CA GLY A 20 2.50 -15.38 10.07
C GLY A 20 2.98 -14.91 11.44
N GLY A 21 3.93 -15.64 12.04
CA GLY A 21 4.88 -15.06 12.99
C GLY A 21 4.81 -15.56 14.43
N SER A 22 5.67 -16.52 14.76
CA SER A 22 6.33 -16.53 16.07
C SER A 22 7.65 -17.31 15.97
N TYR A 23 8.77 -16.58 16.00
CA TYR A 23 10.01 -17.11 16.57
C TYR A 23 10.38 -16.19 17.73
N LEU A 24 9.97 -16.58 18.93
CA LEU A 24 10.51 -16.07 20.18
C LEU A 24 11.78 -16.86 20.50
N LEU A 25 12.90 -16.15 20.59
CA LEU A 25 14.09 -16.58 21.32
C LEU A 25 13.74 -16.69 22.80
N THR A 26 14.06 -17.83 23.44
CA THR A 26 14.30 -17.89 24.89
C THR A 26 15.32 -19.00 25.17
N ALA A 27 16.45 -18.58 25.72
CA ALA A 27 17.38 -19.40 26.48
C ALA A 27 17.04 -19.30 27.99
N CYS A 28 17.66 -20.18 28.78
CA CYS A 28 17.48 -20.49 30.20
C CYS A 28 16.43 -21.60 30.46
N GLY A 29 16.68 -22.65 31.23
CA GLY A 29 17.80 -23.05 32.06
C GLY A 29 17.29 -23.99 33.16
N GLY A 30 18.01 -25.08 33.43
CA GLY A 30 18.04 -25.77 34.72
C GLY A 30 16.89 -26.74 35.06
N GLY A 31 17.27 -27.96 35.49
CA GLY A 31 16.34 -28.89 36.15
C GLY A 31 16.85 -30.32 36.22
N SER A 32 17.84 -30.56 37.07
CA SER A 32 18.41 -31.88 37.41
C SER A 32 17.47 -32.68 38.33
N SER A 33 17.43 -34.01 38.17
CA SER A 33 17.32 -35.05 39.22
C SER A 33 17.41 -36.43 38.53
N ASP A 34 18.53 -37.12 38.68
CA ASP A 34 18.76 -38.21 39.66
C ASP A 34 18.03 -39.50 39.25
N GLY A 35 18.67 -40.65 39.01
CA GLY A 35 20.07 -41.02 39.12
C GLY A 35 20.24 -42.51 38.76
N ILE A 36 21.49 -43.00 38.95
CA ILE A 36 21.92 -44.37 39.28
C ILE A 36 21.41 -45.53 38.38
N GLY A 37 22.25 -46.31 37.69
CA GLY A 37 23.54 -46.82 38.11
C GLY A 37 24.33 -47.51 36.99
N ASN A 38 25.59 -47.75 37.33
CA ASN A 38 26.71 -48.19 36.50
C ASN A 38 26.74 -49.72 36.38
N ALA A 39 27.00 -50.29 35.19
CA ALA A 39 27.66 -51.60 35.06
C ALA A 39 28.12 -51.87 33.62
N ALA A 40 29.43 -52.11 33.49
CA ALA A 40 30.09 -52.70 32.33
C ALA A 40 29.80 -54.20 32.21
N GLY A 41 30.01 -54.78 31.02
CA GLY A 41 30.29 -56.21 30.88
C GLY A 41 29.58 -56.90 29.72
N ALA A 42 30.37 -57.32 28.73
CA ALA A 42 30.00 -58.18 27.61
C ALA A 42 29.47 -59.55 28.05
N VAL A 43 28.57 -60.15 27.26
CA VAL A 43 28.79 -61.42 26.55
C VAL A 43 27.64 -61.75 25.59
N ALA A 44 28.03 -62.35 24.47
CA ALA A 44 27.18 -62.89 23.43
C ALA A 44 26.24 -63.98 23.93
N ASN A 45 25.04 -64.06 23.34
CA ASN A 45 24.42 -65.36 23.14
C ASN A 45 23.81 -65.45 21.74
N SER A 46 24.42 -66.29 20.93
CA SER A 46 23.93 -66.74 19.64
C SER A 46 22.71 -67.64 19.86
N ALA A 47 21.56 -67.22 19.35
CA ALA A 47 20.47 -68.14 19.06
C ALA A 47 20.08 -67.98 17.59
N THR A 48 20.65 -68.88 16.81
CA THR A 48 20.25 -69.23 15.44
C THR A 48 18.75 -69.53 15.38
N ASN A 49 18.03 -68.83 14.52
CA ASN A 49 16.87 -69.38 13.83
C ASN A 49 16.84 -68.82 12.41
N ASN A 50 17.44 -69.58 11.50
CA ASN A 50 17.20 -69.49 10.07
C ASN A 50 15.73 -69.80 9.81
N ALA A 51 14.95 -68.78 9.45
CA ALA A 51 13.84 -68.89 8.50
C ALA A 51 13.25 -67.50 8.19
N ALA A 52 13.88 -66.75 7.29
CA ALA A 52 13.20 -65.86 6.34
C ALA A 52 14.23 -65.27 5.39
N VAL A 53 14.59 -66.05 4.38
CA VAL A 53 15.22 -65.56 3.16
C VAL A 53 14.14 -64.79 2.39
N GLY A 54 14.28 -63.49 2.25
CA GLY A 54 13.37 -62.67 1.43
C GLY A 54 13.58 -61.18 1.62
N ASN A 55 14.29 -60.56 0.67
CA ASN A 55 14.47 -59.12 0.47
C ASN A 55 15.34 -58.35 1.49
N ALA A 56 16.63 -58.68 1.53
CA ALA A 56 17.63 -57.62 1.62
C ALA A 56 17.70 -56.91 0.25
N VAL A 57 16.71 -56.07 -0.06
CA VAL A 57 16.94 -55.01 -1.05
C VAL A 57 18.00 -54.12 -0.41
N VAL A 58 19.12 -54.06 -1.09
CA VAL A 58 20.27 -53.21 -0.80
C VAL A 58 19.77 -51.82 -0.45
N ASN A 59 19.72 -51.46 0.84
CA ASN A 59 19.75 -50.06 1.26
C ASN A 59 21.17 -49.57 0.97
N ALA A 60 21.49 -49.44 -0.31
CA ALA A 60 22.49 -48.49 -0.73
C ALA A 60 21.98 -47.16 -0.19
N ALA A 61 22.72 -46.54 0.73
CA ALA A 61 22.46 -45.17 1.12
C ALA A 61 22.42 -44.37 -0.19
N THR A 62 21.23 -44.05 -0.67
CA THR A 62 21.08 -43.28 -1.89
C THR A 62 21.50 -41.88 -1.54
N THR A 63 22.72 -41.52 -1.90
CA THR A 63 23.23 -40.16 -1.74
C THR A 63 22.21 -39.21 -2.35
N ALA A 64 21.86 -38.15 -1.61
CA ALA A 64 21.03 -37.09 -2.13
C ALA A 64 21.62 -36.57 -3.45
N SER A 65 20.75 -36.13 -4.35
CA SER A 65 21.15 -35.52 -5.61
C SER A 65 22.14 -34.37 -5.37
N ALA A 66 23.05 -34.16 -6.31
CA ALA A 66 23.95 -33.01 -6.25
C ALA A 66 23.14 -31.71 -6.25
N ASP A 67 23.60 -30.70 -5.52
CA ASP A 67 22.93 -29.41 -5.47
C ASP A 67 22.79 -28.81 -6.88
N GLY A 68 21.61 -28.29 -7.22
CA GLY A 68 21.29 -27.82 -8.56
C GLY A 68 20.76 -28.88 -9.55
N THR A 69 20.66 -30.15 -9.14
CA THR A 69 20.05 -31.22 -9.97
C THR A 69 18.62 -30.84 -10.36
N SER A 70 18.27 -30.99 -11.64
CA SER A 70 16.94 -30.61 -12.13
C SER A 70 16.28 -31.65 -13.03
N LEU A 71 14.95 -31.63 -13.10
CA LEU A 71 14.14 -32.39 -14.06
C LEU A 71 13.56 -31.40 -15.09
N PRO A 72 13.55 -31.75 -16.40
CA PRO A 72 13.80 -33.09 -16.95
C PRO A 72 15.27 -33.37 -17.32
N SER A 73 16.23 -32.50 -16.99
CA SER A 73 17.65 -32.73 -17.38
C SER A 73 18.26 -33.99 -16.74
N SER A 74 17.75 -34.39 -15.58
CA SER A 74 18.00 -35.69 -14.92
C SER A 74 16.75 -36.58 -14.97
N ALA A 75 16.93 -37.88 -14.82
CA ALA A 75 15.81 -38.83 -14.77
C ALA A 75 15.03 -38.78 -13.44
N LYS A 76 15.71 -38.43 -12.34
CA LYS A 76 15.13 -38.33 -11.00
C LYS A 76 15.97 -37.41 -10.11
N ILE A 77 15.33 -36.89 -9.07
CA ILE A 77 15.98 -36.23 -7.92
C ILE A 77 15.85 -37.16 -6.71
N VAL A 78 16.88 -37.25 -5.88
CA VAL A 78 16.85 -37.95 -4.59
C VAL A 78 17.06 -36.92 -3.48
N ASP A 79 16.15 -36.81 -2.52
CA ASP A 79 16.29 -35.86 -1.40
C ASP A 79 17.11 -36.45 -0.23
N ASN A 80 17.38 -35.63 0.79
CA ASN A 80 18.13 -36.02 1.99
C ASN A 80 17.48 -37.14 2.81
N SER A 81 16.19 -37.39 2.62
CA SER A 81 15.45 -38.48 3.26
C SER A 81 15.35 -39.72 2.36
N GLY A 82 16.06 -39.74 1.23
CA GLY A 82 16.06 -40.83 0.27
C GLY A 82 14.80 -40.90 -0.60
N ASN A 83 13.92 -39.90 -0.57
CA ASN A 83 12.74 -39.93 -1.44
C ASN A 83 13.13 -39.62 -2.89
N VAL A 84 12.50 -40.32 -3.81
CA VAL A 84 12.71 -40.16 -5.25
C VAL A 84 11.65 -39.25 -5.83
N TRP A 85 12.09 -38.20 -6.52
CA TRP A 85 11.26 -37.21 -7.15
C TRP A 85 11.35 -37.31 -8.66
N THR A 86 10.21 -37.31 -9.35
CA THR A 86 10.12 -37.41 -10.81
C THR A 86 9.13 -36.38 -11.37
N LEU A 87 9.33 -35.95 -12.61
CA LEU A 87 8.48 -34.99 -13.32
C LEU A 87 7.88 -35.69 -14.54
N SER A 88 6.55 -35.77 -14.60
CA SER A 88 5.83 -36.39 -15.72
C SER A 88 4.53 -35.64 -16.00
N GLY A 89 4.24 -35.35 -17.26
CA GLY A 89 3.02 -34.66 -17.67
C GLY A 89 2.81 -33.29 -17.03
N GLY A 90 3.90 -32.58 -16.68
CA GLY A 90 3.81 -31.30 -15.97
C GLY A 90 3.41 -31.41 -14.49
N VAL A 91 3.59 -32.60 -13.88
CA VAL A 91 3.29 -32.88 -12.47
C VAL A 91 4.52 -33.52 -11.80
N VAL A 92 4.82 -33.06 -10.59
CA VAL A 92 5.87 -33.58 -9.71
C VAL A 92 5.31 -34.70 -8.84
N TYR A 93 6.05 -35.82 -8.81
CA TYR A 93 5.77 -37.00 -8.02
C TYR A 93 6.86 -37.20 -6.98
N ARG A 94 6.50 -37.66 -5.79
CA ARG A 94 7.38 -38.10 -4.70
C ARG A 94 7.10 -39.57 -4.41
N ASN A 95 8.10 -40.44 -4.55
CA ASN A 95 7.99 -41.90 -4.41
C ASN A 95 6.84 -42.50 -5.24
N GLY A 96 6.62 -42.00 -6.45
CA GLY A 96 5.58 -42.47 -7.36
C GLY A 96 4.16 -41.94 -7.09
N ALA A 97 3.93 -41.20 -6.00
CA ALA A 97 2.67 -40.52 -5.74
C ALA A 97 2.76 -39.03 -6.10
N VAL A 98 1.65 -38.40 -6.50
CA VAL A 98 1.62 -36.95 -6.77
C VAL A 98 2.01 -36.19 -5.49
N ALA A 99 3.01 -35.32 -5.60
CA ALA A 99 3.50 -34.55 -4.45
C ALA A 99 2.59 -33.34 -4.20
N GLY A 100 1.65 -33.44 -3.26
CA GLY A 100 0.71 -32.36 -2.95
C GLY A 100 -0.09 -31.88 -4.17
N VAL A 101 -0.59 -30.64 -4.13
CA VAL A 101 -1.27 -30.03 -5.30
C VAL A 101 -0.23 -29.29 -6.14
N ASN A 102 0.04 -29.77 -7.36
CA ASN A 102 0.92 -29.12 -8.32
C ASN A 102 0.48 -29.42 -9.76
N TYR A 103 0.70 -28.47 -10.66
CA TYR A 103 0.32 -28.56 -12.07
C TYR A 103 1.15 -27.58 -12.92
N ASN A 104 1.16 -27.79 -14.24
CA ASN A 104 1.90 -26.96 -15.21
C ASN A 104 3.39 -26.81 -14.85
N VAL A 105 4.03 -27.85 -14.31
CA VAL A 105 5.42 -27.80 -13.88
C VAL A 105 6.36 -27.92 -15.09
N ALA A 106 7.21 -26.92 -15.27
CA ALA A 106 8.25 -26.88 -16.31
C ALA A 106 9.61 -27.40 -15.81
N LEU A 107 9.87 -27.30 -14.51
CA LEU A 107 11.14 -27.66 -13.87
C LEU A 107 10.88 -28.19 -12.46
N ALA A 108 11.55 -29.28 -12.06
CA ALA A 108 11.75 -29.61 -10.65
C ALA A 108 13.24 -29.46 -10.33
N LEU A 109 13.59 -28.98 -9.14
CA LEU A 109 14.95 -28.59 -8.78
C LEU A 109 15.27 -29.04 -7.35
N TRP A 110 16.41 -29.70 -7.17
CA TRP A 110 17.02 -29.92 -5.86
C TRP A 110 18.01 -28.79 -5.60
N TYR A 111 17.81 -28.02 -4.53
CA TYR A 111 18.69 -26.91 -4.20
C TYR A 111 18.73 -26.65 -2.69
N ALA A 112 19.91 -26.38 -2.14
CA ALA A 112 20.16 -26.12 -0.72
C ALA A 112 19.40 -27.06 0.24
N GLY A 113 19.29 -28.35 -0.10
CA GLY A 113 18.63 -29.36 0.73
C GLY A 113 17.09 -29.40 0.65
N THR A 114 16.48 -28.66 -0.28
CA THR A 114 15.03 -28.60 -0.47
C THR A 114 14.66 -28.89 -1.93
N VAL A 115 13.50 -29.52 -2.15
CA VAL A 115 12.93 -29.69 -3.50
C VAL A 115 12.06 -28.48 -3.82
N TYR A 116 12.26 -27.95 -5.02
CA TYR A 116 11.49 -26.86 -5.60
C TYR A 116 10.88 -27.31 -6.92
N HIS A 117 9.83 -26.61 -7.35
CA HIS A 117 9.41 -26.67 -8.75
C HIS A 117 9.11 -25.28 -9.30
N GLN A 118 9.25 -25.14 -10.61
CA GLN A 118 8.86 -23.96 -11.38
C GLN A 118 7.69 -24.33 -12.28
N ASN A 119 6.62 -23.53 -12.29
CA ASN A 119 5.54 -23.71 -13.25
C ASN A 119 5.87 -23.07 -14.62
N THR A 120 5.07 -23.33 -15.65
CA THR A 120 5.22 -22.74 -16.99
C THR A 120 5.03 -21.22 -17.01
N GLY A 121 4.40 -20.65 -15.98
CA GLY A 121 4.34 -19.21 -15.74
C GLY A 121 5.61 -18.61 -15.14
N GLY A 122 6.59 -19.44 -14.77
CA GLY A 122 7.87 -19.03 -14.21
C GLY A 122 7.93 -18.93 -12.68
N GLN A 123 6.83 -19.18 -11.97
CA GLN A 123 6.74 -19.08 -10.50
C GLN A 123 7.35 -20.30 -9.82
N PHE A 124 8.06 -20.08 -8.71
CA PHE A 124 8.70 -21.12 -7.92
C PHE A 124 7.90 -21.48 -6.66
N TYR A 125 7.98 -22.75 -6.28
CA TYR A 125 7.39 -23.27 -5.06
C TYR A 125 8.39 -24.20 -4.37
N SER A 126 8.46 -24.12 -3.05
CA SER A 126 9.31 -24.93 -2.18
C SER A 126 8.49 -26.02 -1.48
N TRP A 127 9.05 -27.21 -1.36
CA TRP A 127 8.42 -28.30 -0.62
C TRP A 127 8.64 -28.12 0.89
N ASN A 128 7.56 -28.04 1.67
CA ASN A 128 7.62 -27.85 3.12
C ASN A 128 7.47 -29.16 3.94
N GLY A 129 7.40 -30.31 3.26
CA GLY A 129 7.19 -31.63 3.87
C GLY A 129 5.82 -32.24 3.56
N SER A 130 4.78 -31.42 3.43
CA SER A 130 3.39 -31.84 3.16
C SER A 130 2.75 -31.17 1.94
N GLY A 131 3.27 -30.02 1.50
CA GLY A 131 2.78 -29.29 0.34
C GLY A 131 3.78 -28.28 -0.22
N TRP A 132 3.30 -27.45 -1.14
CA TRP A 132 4.08 -26.45 -1.86
C TRP A 132 3.80 -25.04 -1.35
N THR A 133 4.86 -24.31 -1.02
CA THR A 133 4.78 -22.90 -0.60
C THR A 133 5.48 -22.04 -1.65
N ALA A 134 4.77 -21.02 -2.17
CA ALA A 134 5.33 -20.10 -3.16
C ALA A 134 6.61 -19.44 -2.63
N CYS A 135 7.64 -19.36 -3.47
CA CYS A 135 8.94 -18.81 -3.11
C CYS A 135 9.62 -18.18 -4.32
N LEU A 136 10.75 -17.50 -4.08
CA LEU A 136 11.65 -17.04 -5.14
C LEU A 136 12.37 -18.24 -5.78
N ASP A 137 12.92 -18.05 -6.99
CA ASP A 137 13.87 -19.03 -7.55
C ASP A 137 15.03 -19.18 -6.56
N PRO A 138 15.24 -20.38 -5.99
CA PRO A 138 16.21 -20.57 -4.92
C PRO A 138 17.66 -20.36 -5.38
N ARG A 139 17.90 -20.33 -6.70
CA ARG A 139 19.22 -20.05 -7.29
C ARG A 139 19.53 -18.55 -7.42
N THR A 140 18.56 -17.69 -7.13
CA THR A 140 18.71 -16.23 -7.24
C THR A 140 19.03 -15.62 -5.87
N ALA A 141 19.76 -14.51 -5.85
CA ALA A 141 20.19 -13.81 -4.64
C ALA A 141 19.05 -13.05 -3.90
N GLY A 142 17.79 -13.42 -4.11
CA GLY A 142 16.62 -12.73 -3.56
C GLY A 142 16.12 -11.56 -4.41
N ILE A 143 15.23 -10.75 -3.83
CA ILE A 143 14.68 -9.53 -4.44
C ILE A 143 15.83 -8.55 -4.72
N SER A 144 15.78 -7.85 -5.86
CA SER A 144 16.81 -6.87 -6.19
C SER A 144 16.90 -5.76 -5.13
N PRO A 145 18.12 -5.29 -4.79
CA PRO A 145 18.29 -4.13 -3.93
C PRO A 145 17.58 -2.91 -4.51
N ASP A 146 17.02 -2.07 -3.64
CA ASP A 146 16.40 -0.82 -4.08
C ASP A 146 17.44 0.08 -4.78
N GLY A 147 17.06 0.63 -5.94
CA GLY A 147 17.97 1.36 -6.83
C GLY A 147 18.78 0.50 -7.79
N ALA A 148 18.62 -0.83 -7.79
CA ALA A 148 19.30 -1.70 -8.75
C ALA A 148 18.85 -1.43 -10.19
N THR A 149 19.79 -1.51 -11.13
CA THR A 149 19.56 -1.15 -12.53
C THR A 149 20.14 -2.16 -13.52
N ILE A 150 19.50 -2.29 -14.68
CA ILE A 150 20.14 -2.76 -15.92
C ILE A 150 20.49 -1.50 -16.73
N PRO A 151 21.74 -1.31 -17.18
CA PRO A 151 22.75 -2.34 -17.45
C PRO A 151 23.78 -2.65 -16.34
N SER A 152 23.72 -2.02 -15.16
CA SER A 152 24.69 -2.31 -14.08
C SER A 152 24.64 -3.78 -13.63
N GLY A 153 23.46 -4.39 -13.66
CA GLY A 153 23.25 -5.83 -13.59
C GLY A 153 22.61 -6.37 -14.87
N THR A 154 22.44 -7.69 -14.93
CA THR A 154 21.85 -8.40 -16.09
C THR A 154 20.40 -8.85 -15.85
N VAL A 155 19.95 -8.89 -14.60
CA VAL A 155 18.61 -9.29 -14.20
C VAL A 155 18.18 -8.49 -12.97
N LEU A 156 16.91 -8.09 -12.93
CA LEU A 156 16.25 -7.57 -11.73
C LEU A 156 15.17 -8.56 -11.28
N ILE A 157 15.02 -8.73 -9.97
CA ILE A 157 14.03 -9.60 -9.34
C ILE A 157 13.08 -8.71 -8.56
N ASP A 158 11.79 -8.73 -8.92
CA ASP A 158 10.78 -7.98 -8.16
C ASP A 158 10.38 -8.72 -6.88
N LYS A 159 9.57 -8.07 -6.05
CA LYS A 159 9.07 -8.67 -4.79
C LYS A 159 8.12 -9.87 -5.00
N GLN A 160 7.62 -10.10 -6.21
CA GLN A 160 6.89 -11.32 -6.60
C GLN A 160 7.83 -12.44 -7.06
N GLY A 161 9.14 -12.18 -7.12
CA GLY A 161 10.15 -13.10 -7.63
C GLY A 161 10.18 -13.24 -9.14
N ARG A 162 9.52 -12.33 -9.87
CA ARG A 162 9.55 -12.30 -11.32
C ARG A 162 10.90 -11.78 -11.79
N LYS A 163 11.43 -12.40 -12.85
CA LYS A 163 12.71 -12.02 -13.43
C LYS A 163 12.51 -11.00 -14.54
N TRP A 164 13.19 -9.87 -14.42
CA TRP A 164 13.15 -8.80 -15.39
C TRP A 164 14.51 -8.65 -16.07
N THR A 165 14.53 -8.65 -17.39
CA THR A 165 15.75 -8.54 -18.21
C THR A 165 15.52 -7.56 -19.35
N VAL A 166 16.60 -6.96 -19.86
CA VAL A 166 16.56 -6.15 -21.08
C VAL A 166 17.39 -6.85 -22.17
N ASN A 167 16.79 -7.09 -23.32
CA ASN A 167 17.48 -7.63 -24.50
C ASN A 167 17.15 -6.76 -25.72
N ALA A 168 18.18 -6.32 -26.44
CA ALA A 168 18.05 -5.46 -27.63
C ALA A 168 17.11 -4.24 -27.41
N GLY A 169 17.16 -3.63 -26.22
CA GLY A 169 16.32 -2.48 -25.88
C GLY A 169 14.85 -2.80 -25.58
N VAL A 170 14.51 -4.07 -25.36
CA VAL A 170 13.16 -4.55 -24.98
C VAL A 170 13.22 -5.24 -23.61
N ILE A 171 12.24 -4.95 -22.76
CA ILE A 171 12.06 -5.50 -21.42
C ILE A 171 11.24 -6.79 -21.49
N TYR A 172 11.77 -7.81 -20.85
CA TYR A 172 11.14 -9.11 -20.66
C TYR A 172 10.88 -9.34 -19.19
N ARG A 173 9.74 -9.94 -18.87
CA ARG A 173 9.39 -10.48 -17.56
C ARG A 173 9.18 -11.98 -17.69
N ASP A 174 10.05 -12.76 -17.06
CA ASP A 174 10.11 -14.23 -17.11
C ASP A 174 10.13 -14.78 -18.54
N GLY A 175 10.95 -14.14 -19.38
CA GLY A 175 11.14 -14.54 -20.77
C GLY A 175 10.07 -14.06 -21.75
N ALA A 176 9.01 -13.39 -21.30
CA ALA A 176 7.99 -12.80 -22.16
C ALA A 176 8.12 -11.27 -22.22
N VAL A 177 7.92 -10.67 -23.40
CA VAL A 177 7.88 -9.21 -23.55
C VAL A 177 6.74 -8.64 -22.69
N VAL A 178 7.03 -7.58 -21.92
CA VAL A 178 6.06 -7.03 -20.96
C VAL A 178 5.53 -5.66 -21.43
N GLY A 179 4.27 -5.64 -21.87
CA GLY A 179 3.65 -4.44 -22.46
C GLY A 179 4.38 -3.92 -23.70
N VAL A 180 3.94 -2.77 -24.21
CA VAL A 180 4.62 -2.09 -25.32
C VAL A 180 5.80 -1.30 -24.77
N ASN A 181 7.01 -1.73 -25.12
CA ASN A 181 8.25 -1.06 -24.72
C ASN A 181 9.33 -1.28 -25.80
N TYR A 182 10.18 -0.29 -26.00
CA TYR A 182 11.27 -0.33 -26.98
C TYR A 182 12.30 0.77 -26.66
N ASN A 183 13.49 0.64 -27.24
CA ASN A 183 14.60 1.59 -27.05
C ASN A 183 14.93 1.83 -25.56
N VAL A 184 14.92 0.78 -24.75
CA VAL A 184 15.16 0.87 -23.30
C VAL A 184 16.66 1.09 -23.04
N ALA A 185 16.98 2.20 -22.38
CA ALA A 185 18.35 2.57 -22.00
C ALA A 185 18.66 2.26 -20.53
N LEU A 186 17.63 2.17 -19.69
CA LEU A 186 17.73 1.83 -18.27
C LEU A 186 16.47 1.06 -17.86
N LEU A 187 16.64 -0.06 -17.16
CA LEU A 187 15.58 -0.64 -16.32
C LEU A 187 16.00 -0.47 -14.85
N LEU A 188 15.08 -0.08 -13.98
CA LEU A 188 15.32 0.31 -12.59
C LEU A 188 14.30 -0.35 -11.66
N TRP A 189 14.79 -0.99 -10.59
CA TRP A 189 14.00 -1.43 -9.45
C TRP A 189 14.08 -0.37 -8.36
N TYR A 190 12.97 0.29 -8.03
CA TYR A 190 12.95 1.37 -7.06
C TYR A 190 11.57 1.54 -6.41
N GLY A 191 11.53 1.73 -5.09
CA GLY A 191 10.28 1.95 -4.34
C GLY A 191 9.29 0.79 -4.46
N GLY A 192 9.77 -0.44 -4.68
CA GLY A 192 8.92 -1.61 -4.89
C GLY A 192 8.31 -1.72 -6.31
N MET A 193 8.72 -0.86 -7.25
CA MET A 193 8.17 -0.81 -8.60
C MET A 193 9.27 -0.95 -9.67
N MET A 194 8.84 -1.38 -10.87
CA MET A 194 9.67 -1.41 -12.07
C MET A 194 9.52 -0.12 -12.88
N TRP A 195 10.65 0.49 -13.19
CA TRP A 195 10.74 1.72 -13.97
C TRP A 195 11.67 1.52 -15.15
N HIS A 196 11.42 2.19 -16.27
CA HIS A 196 12.41 2.24 -17.34
C HIS A 196 12.58 3.65 -17.89
N LYS A 197 13.76 3.91 -18.44
CA LYS A 197 14.08 5.11 -19.23
C LYS A 197 14.38 4.67 -20.66
N ASN A 198 13.74 5.28 -21.65
CA ASN A 198 14.08 5.04 -23.05
C ASN A 198 15.32 5.87 -23.48
N THR A 199 15.84 5.63 -24.69
CA THR A 199 17.00 6.35 -25.23
C THR A 199 16.73 7.85 -25.47
N SER A 200 15.47 8.26 -25.54
CA SER A 200 15.05 9.67 -25.62
C SER A 200 14.97 10.34 -24.24
N GLY A 201 15.25 9.62 -23.15
CA GLY A 201 15.24 10.14 -21.78
C GLY A 201 13.87 10.14 -21.08
N GLN A 202 12.82 9.63 -21.73
CA GLN A 202 11.48 9.54 -21.12
C GLN A 202 11.41 8.36 -20.17
N PHE A 203 10.79 8.58 -19.00
CA PHE A 203 10.59 7.57 -17.98
C PHE A 203 9.18 6.98 -18.01
N TYR A 204 9.09 5.72 -17.61
CA TYR A 204 7.84 4.98 -17.47
C TYR A 204 7.90 4.09 -16.24
N VAL A 205 6.74 3.80 -15.66
CA VAL A 205 6.56 2.84 -14.56
C VAL A 205 5.64 1.72 -15.00
N TRP A 206 5.91 0.51 -14.53
CA TRP A 206 5.05 -0.65 -14.75
C TRP A 206 3.90 -0.65 -13.75
N ALA A 207 2.68 -0.38 -14.22
CA ALA A 207 1.46 -0.33 -13.43
C ALA A 207 0.58 -1.60 -13.58
N ASN A 208 1.22 -2.75 -13.86
CA ASN A 208 0.53 -4.03 -14.09
C ASN A 208 -0.55 -3.96 -15.17
N ALA A 209 -1.84 -3.96 -14.78
CA ALA A 209 -2.95 -3.88 -15.70
C ALA A 209 -2.94 -2.58 -16.54
N GLY A 210 -2.37 -1.49 -16.00
CA GLY A 210 -2.18 -0.24 -16.72
C GLY A 210 -1.04 -0.24 -17.74
N GLY A 211 -0.18 -1.27 -17.76
CA GLY A 211 1.00 -1.31 -18.61
C GLY A 211 2.09 -0.32 -18.20
N TRP A 212 2.86 0.18 -19.17
CA TRP A 212 3.89 1.20 -18.96
C TRP A 212 3.29 2.61 -19.00
N LEU A 213 3.21 3.25 -17.83
CA LEU A 213 2.66 4.59 -17.69
C LEU A 213 3.77 5.64 -17.64
N ALA A 214 3.58 6.77 -18.34
CA ALA A 214 4.57 7.85 -18.40
C ALA A 214 4.87 8.41 -17.00
N SER A 215 6.14 8.67 -16.71
CA SER A 215 6.57 9.20 -15.41
C SER A 215 7.84 10.02 -15.54
N THR A 216 8.30 10.56 -14.42
CA THR A 216 9.65 11.11 -14.23
C THR A 216 10.54 10.09 -13.52
N ASP A 217 11.85 10.36 -13.42
CA ASP A 217 12.76 9.49 -12.66
C ASP A 217 12.35 9.49 -11.17
N PRO A 218 11.97 8.34 -10.59
CA PRO A 218 11.45 8.26 -9.22
C PRO A 218 12.50 8.62 -8.15
N ARG A 219 13.79 8.58 -8.51
CA ARG A 219 14.92 8.87 -7.61
C ARG A 219 15.13 10.37 -7.43
N ILE A 220 14.53 11.21 -8.27
CA ILE A 220 14.60 12.66 -8.10
C ILE A 220 13.85 13.00 -6.81
N SER A 221 14.56 13.57 -5.84
CA SER A 221 13.95 14.06 -4.61
C SER A 221 13.13 15.30 -4.90
N GLY A 222 11.94 15.41 -4.29
CA GLY A 222 11.20 16.67 -4.27
C GLY A 222 11.78 17.62 -3.22
N SER A 223 11.47 18.90 -3.34
CA SER A 223 11.68 19.85 -2.24
C SER A 223 10.34 20.06 -1.55
N ALA A 224 10.11 19.30 -0.47
CA ALA A 224 9.00 19.61 0.43
C ALA A 224 9.23 21.01 1.02
N ALA A 225 8.26 21.91 0.85
CA ALA A 225 8.31 23.22 1.47
C ALA A 225 8.17 23.05 2.99
N ALA A 226 9.11 23.64 3.75
CA ALA A 226 9.02 23.68 5.20
C ALA A 226 7.91 24.64 5.65
N GLY A 227 7.35 24.39 6.83
CA GLY A 227 6.39 25.25 7.52
C GLY A 227 4.95 24.75 7.52
N SER A 228 4.64 23.61 6.92
CA SER A 228 3.27 23.04 6.87
C SER A 228 3.19 21.56 7.23
N PHE A 229 4.29 20.93 7.65
CA PHE A 229 4.37 19.47 7.75
C PHE A 229 3.41 18.88 8.78
N PHE A 230 3.34 19.45 9.98
CA PHE A 230 2.44 18.96 11.03
C PHE A 230 1.08 19.66 10.97
N GLY A 231 0.03 18.88 10.70
CA GLY A 231 -1.34 19.33 10.73
C GLY A 231 -2.28 18.38 11.46
N VAL A 232 -3.53 18.83 11.62
CA VAL A 232 -4.61 18.06 12.26
C VAL A 232 -5.92 18.32 11.51
N ASN A 233 -6.78 17.32 11.45
CA ASN A 233 -8.15 17.46 10.96
C ASN A 233 -9.08 17.95 12.05
N GLY A 234 -10.14 18.63 11.66
CA GLY A 234 -11.30 18.76 12.51
C GLY A 234 -12.52 19.29 11.77
N HIS A 235 -13.48 19.78 12.55
CA HIS A 235 -14.82 20.05 12.04
C HIS A 235 -15.19 21.52 12.17
N TRP A 236 -16.06 21.97 11.26
CA TRP A 236 -16.58 23.34 11.22
C TRP A 236 -17.58 23.61 12.35
N ASP A 237 -18.21 22.56 12.89
CA ASP A 237 -19.28 22.58 13.89
C ASP A 237 -18.78 22.33 15.32
N TYR A 238 -17.46 22.35 15.53
CA TYR A 238 -16.89 22.31 16.87
C TYR A 238 -17.40 23.43 17.77
N THR A 239 -17.53 23.12 19.06
CA THR A 239 -17.90 24.09 20.10
C THR A 239 -16.75 25.04 20.45
N TYR A 240 -15.53 24.76 19.96
CA TYR A 240 -14.38 25.65 20.09
C TYR A 240 -14.56 26.92 19.26
N THR A 241 -14.18 28.05 19.84
CA THR A 241 -13.98 29.27 19.07
C THR A 241 -12.78 29.12 18.12
N PRO A 242 -12.74 29.84 16.99
CA PRO A 242 -11.56 29.86 16.10
C PRO A 242 -10.25 30.19 16.82
N ALA A 243 -10.28 31.10 17.80
CA ALA A 243 -9.10 31.46 18.60
C ALA A 243 -8.63 30.30 19.50
N GLN A 244 -9.54 29.52 20.07
CA GLN A 244 -9.19 28.31 20.82
C GLN A 244 -8.54 27.26 19.92
N ILE A 245 -9.09 27.02 18.72
CA ILE A 245 -8.49 26.08 17.75
C ILE A 245 -7.07 26.51 17.40
N VAL A 246 -6.85 27.79 17.08
CA VAL A 246 -5.51 28.34 16.81
C VAL A 246 -4.57 28.13 18.00
N SER A 247 -5.02 28.42 19.22
CA SER A 247 -4.20 28.26 20.44
C SER A 247 -3.80 26.81 20.67
N ILE A 248 -4.74 25.88 20.50
CA ILE A 248 -4.53 24.45 20.68
C ILE A 248 -3.55 23.91 19.64
N LEU A 249 -3.72 24.26 18.37
CA LEU A 249 -2.82 23.81 17.31
C LEU A 249 -1.40 24.34 17.51
N LYS A 250 -1.25 25.61 17.94
CA LYS A 250 0.05 26.18 18.30
C LYS A 250 0.70 25.43 19.47
N SER A 251 -0.06 25.07 20.51
CA SER A 251 0.48 24.28 21.62
C SER A 251 0.87 22.87 21.21
N MET A 252 0.26 22.34 20.15
CA MET A 252 0.61 21.05 19.56
C MET A 252 1.78 21.10 18.56
N GLY A 253 2.31 22.28 18.25
CA GLY A 253 3.35 22.44 17.22
C GLY A 253 2.83 22.28 15.78
N CYS A 254 1.51 22.39 15.58
CA CYS A 254 0.89 22.31 14.26
C CYS A 254 0.84 23.68 13.59
N THR A 255 1.01 23.70 12.26
CA THR A 255 0.95 24.91 11.44
C THR A 255 -0.16 24.87 10.39
N SER A 256 -0.76 23.69 10.17
CA SER A 256 -1.86 23.49 9.24
C SER A 256 -3.07 22.82 9.89
N TYR A 257 -4.26 23.10 9.35
CA TYR A 257 -5.51 22.47 9.77
C TYR A 257 -6.35 22.16 8.54
N ARG A 258 -6.94 20.96 8.52
CA ARG A 258 -7.90 20.56 7.49
C ARG A 258 -9.31 20.56 8.05
N VAL A 259 -10.21 21.23 7.33
CA VAL A 259 -11.62 21.36 7.70
C VAL A 259 -12.50 21.33 6.46
N GLY A 260 -13.64 20.65 6.56
CA GLY A 260 -14.60 20.53 5.47
C GLY A 260 -15.76 21.52 5.55
N CYS A 261 -16.25 21.98 4.40
CA CYS A 261 -17.58 22.58 4.25
C CYS A 261 -18.16 22.28 2.87
N SER A 262 -19.49 22.26 2.77
CA SER A 262 -20.22 22.31 1.50
C SER A 262 -20.54 23.76 1.09
N SER A 263 -21.43 23.95 0.12
CA SER A 263 -22.01 25.27 -0.19
C SER A 263 -23.08 25.73 0.79
N ASP A 264 -23.32 25.00 1.89
CA ASP A 264 -24.23 25.42 2.94
C ASP A 264 -23.74 26.73 3.58
N PRO A 265 -24.59 27.79 3.64
CA PRO A 265 -24.19 29.09 4.17
C PRO A 265 -23.69 29.07 5.61
N SER A 266 -24.23 28.19 6.46
CA SER A 266 -23.82 28.06 7.87
C SER A 266 -22.42 27.45 7.98
N GLN A 267 -22.12 26.44 7.16
CA GLN A 267 -20.80 25.81 7.10
C GLN A 267 -19.75 26.78 6.55
N ILE A 268 -20.07 27.47 5.44
CA ILE A 268 -19.19 28.50 4.87
C ILE A 268 -18.91 29.61 5.89
N ALA A 269 -19.93 30.09 6.60
CA ALA A 269 -19.74 31.12 7.62
C ALA A 269 -18.85 30.67 8.78
N ALA A 270 -18.97 29.40 9.21
CA ALA A 270 -18.10 28.83 10.23
C ALA A 270 -16.64 28.71 9.74
N VAL A 271 -16.44 28.16 8.54
CA VAL A 271 -15.09 28.01 7.95
C VAL A 271 -14.47 29.36 7.62
N ALA A 272 -15.24 30.37 7.23
CA ALA A 272 -14.74 31.73 7.02
C ALA A 272 -14.19 32.36 8.31
N LYS A 273 -14.86 32.13 9.45
CA LYS A 273 -14.35 32.58 10.77
C LYS A 273 -13.05 31.86 11.15
N LEU A 274 -12.92 30.58 10.83
CA LEU A 274 -11.66 29.84 10.99
C LEU A 274 -10.58 30.43 10.09
N ALA A 275 -10.86 30.64 8.80
CA ALA A 275 -9.92 31.20 7.85
C ALA A 275 -9.39 32.57 8.28
N ALA A 276 -10.26 33.47 8.77
CA ALA A 276 -9.86 34.77 9.30
C ALA A 276 -8.91 34.66 10.52
N ALA A 277 -9.19 33.72 11.43
CA ALA A 277 -8.32 33.47 12.58
C ALA A 277 -6.96 32.88 12.18
N PHE A 278 -6.95 31.96 11.21
CA PHE A 278 -5.73 31.33 10.69
C PHE A 278 -4.86 32.32 9.92
N GLN A 279 -5.46 33.17 9.10
CA GLN A 279 -4.77 34.28 8.44
C GLN A 279 -4.04 35.16 9.45
N SER A 280 -4.74 35.59 10.49
CA SER A 280 -4.18 36.43 11.56
C SER A 280 -3.07 35.72 12.34
N ALA A 281 -3.14 34.38 12.43
CA ALA A 281 -2.17 33.55 13.14
C ALA A 281 -0.96 33.15 12.30
N GLY A 282 -0.94 33.44 10.99
CA GLY A 282 0.08 32.95 10.06
C GLY A 282 0.02 31.43 9.83
N MET A 283 -1.15 30.82 9.99
CA MET A 283 -1.36 29.37 9.88
C MET A 283 -2.07 29.01 8.57
N THR A 284 -1.87 27.78 8.12
CA THR A 284 -2.42 27.30 6.85
C THR A 284 -3.75 26.57 7.06
N LEU A 285 -4.75 26.91 6.25
CA LEU A 285 -6.02 26.18 6.21
C LEU A 285 -6.11 25.41 4.89
N LEU A 286 -6.22 24.09 4.97
CA LEU A 286 -6.60 23.23 3.84
C LEU A 286 -8.12 23.00 3.90
N VAL A 287 -8.86 23.51 2.92
CA VAL A 287 -10.31 23.42 2.94
C VAL A 287 -10.78 22.25 2.10
N LEU A 288 -11.40 21.26 2.73
CA LEU A 288 -12.11 20.18 2.04
C LEU A 288 -13.46 20.72 1.52
N ILE A 289 -13.65 20.68 0.21
CA ILE A 289 -14.93 20.99 -0.42
C ILE A 289 -15.75 19.71 -0.40
N ASN A 290 -16.73 19.66 0.50
CA ASN A 290 -17.49 18.45 0.78
C ASN A 290 -18.70 18.30 -0.15
N GLN A 291 -18.44 18.10 -1.44
CA GLN A 291 -19.45 17.73 -2.44
C GLN A 291 -19.33 16.24 -2.78
N GLY A 292 -20.40 15.48 -2.52
CA GLY A 292 -20.52 14.07 -2.87
C GLY A 292 -21.08 13.85 -4.28
N MET A 293 -21.44 12.60 -4.59
CA MET A 293 -22.01 12.22 -5.89
C MET A 293 -23.55 12.20 -5.93
N ASN A 294 -24.20 12.67 -4.86
CA ASN A 294 -25.65 12.63 -4.73
C ASN A 294 -26.25 14.03 -4.80
N ASP A 295 -27.49 14.10 -5.30
CA ASP A 295 -28.34 15.28 -5.18
C ASP A 295 -28.90 15.42 -3.75
N ASN A 296 -29.67 16.49 -3.51
CA ASN A 296 -30.27 16.76 -2.19
C ASN A 296 -31.32 15.72 -1.76
N ASN A 297 -31.77 14.85 -2.66
CA ASN A 297 -32.71 13.77 -2.38
C ASN A 297 -31.99 12.43 -2.14
N GLY A 298 -30.65 12.41 -2.19
CA GLY A 298 -29.83 11.22 -2.05
C GLY A 298 -29.69 10.39 -3.33
N ASN A 299 -30.21 10.85 -4.47
CA ASN A 299 -30.04 10.13 -5.74
C ASN A 299 -28.66 10.41 -6.34
N LEU A 300 -28.08 9.42 -7.00
CA LEU A 300 -26.84 9.63 -7.74
C LEU A 300 -27.04 10.67 -8.86
N LEU A 301 -26.08 11.57 -9.04
CA LEU A 301 -26.10 12.56 -10.11
C LEU A 301 -26.13 11.87 -11.48
N SER A 302 -27.07 12.31 -12.32
CA SER A 302 -27.52 11.55 -13.50
C SER A 302 -26.53 11.51 -14.67
N SER A 303 -25.52 12.37 -14.68
CA SER A 303 -24.48 12.41 -15.72
C SER A 303 -23.24 13.16 -15.25
N GLU A 304 -22.13 12.98 -15.98
CA GLU A 304 -20.90 13.74 -15.76
C GLU A 304 -21.12 15.25 -15.87
N GLY A 305 -21.93 15.73 -16.81
CA GLY A 305 -22.21 17.16 -16.99
C GLY A 305 -23.01 17.77 -15.84
N VAL A 306 -24.02 17.04 -15.34
CA VAL A 306 -24.81 17.47 -14.17
C VAL A 306 -23.92 17.51 -12.93
N ALA A 307 -23.13 16.45 -12.71
CA ALA A 307 -22.16 16.37 -11.63
C ALA A 307 -21.14 17.51 -11.67
N TYR A 308 -20.58 17.78 -12.85
CA TYR A 308 -19.64 18.87 -13.08
C TYR A 308 -20.24 20.23 -12.75
N ASN A 309 -21.42 20.56 -13.28
CA ASN A 309 -22.03 21.88 -13.09
C ASN A 309 -22.39 22.15 -11.61
N GLN A 310 -22.90 21.13 -10.91
CA GLN A 310 -23.19 21.25 -9.48
C GLN A 310 -21.90 21.49 -8.69
N ALA A 311 -20.89 20.63 -8.89
CA ALA A 311 -19.62 20.73 -8.19
C ALA A 311 -18.84 22.02 -8.51
N TYR A 312 -18.94 22.52 -9.75
CA TYR A 312 -18.41 23.82 -10.16
C TYR A 312 -19.01 24.97 -9.35
N SER A 313 -20.34 24.95 -9.18
CA SER A 313 -21.03 25.96 -8.40
C SER A 313 -20.62 25.93 -6.93
N VAL A 314 -20.49 24.73 -6.35
CA VAL A 314 -20.03 24.55 -4.96
C VAL A 314 -18.58 25.00 -4.78
N GLY A 315 -17.68 24.57 -5.67
CA GLY A 315 -16.26 24.95 -5.61
C GLY A 315 -16.05 26.45 -5.74
N SER A 316 -16.78 27.09 -6.65
CA SER A 316 -16.76 28.55 -6.82
C SER A 316 -17.27 29.28 -5.59
N ALA A 317 -18.37 28.81 -4.98
CA ALA A 317 -18.97 29.45 -3.80
C ALA A 317 -18.02 29.41 -2.60
N VAL A 318 -17.43 28.24 -2.31
CA VAL A 318 -16.47 28.08 -1.21
C VAL A 318 -15.22 28.95 -1.44
N ALA A 319 -14.60 28.87 -2.62
CA ALA A 319 -13.42 29.67 -2.92
C ALA A 319 -13.71 31.18 -2.85
N ASN A 320 -14.87 31.62 -3.36
CA ASN A 320 -15.23 33.04 -3.34
C ASN A 320 -15.42 33.59 -1.92
N ALA A 321 -15.95 32.78 -1.00
CA ALA A 321 -16.09 33.18 0.40
C ALA A 321 -14.75 33.28 1.13
N LEU A 322 -13.81 32.37 0.81
CA LEU A 322 -12.60 32.17 1.60
C LEU A 322 -11.35 32.88 1.07
N LYS A 323 -11.33 33.26 -0.23
CA LYS A 323 -10.16 33.90 -0.86
C LYS A 323 -9.65 35.15 -0.13
N GLN A 324 -10.56 35.93 0.46
CA GLN A 324 -10.23 37.16 1.19
C GLN A 324 -9.44 36.90 2.48
N TYR A 325 -9.52 35.68 3.01
CA TYR A 325 -8.82 35.24 4.22
C TYR A 325 -7.54 34.45 3.89
N GLY A 326 -7.04 34.52 2.65
CA GLY A 326 -5.76 33.90 2.28
C GLY A 326 -5.79 32.39 2.13
N VAL A 327 -6.97 31.76 2.02
CA VAL A 327 -7.08 30.33 1.70
C VAL A 327 -6.65 30.12 0.24
N THR A 328 -5.63 29.30 0.03
CA THR A 328 -5.05 29.01 -1.31
C THR A 328 -5.02 27.52 -1.65
N MET A 329 -5.40 26.65 -0.72
CA MET A 329 -5.36 25.19 -0.90
C MET A 329 -6.70 24.57 -0.58
N TYR A 330 -7.18 23.73 -1.50
CA TYR A 330 -8.46 23.07 -1.44
C TYR A 330 -8.30 21.58 -1.72
N GLU A 331 -8.97 20.75 -0.94
CA GLU A 331 -9.15 19.33 -1.26
C GLU A 331 -10.55 19.15 -1.84
N CYS A 332 -10.64 18.68 -3.07
CA CYS A 332 -11.89 18.61 -3.83
C CYS A 332 -12.50 17.21 -3.68
N GLY A 333 -13.39 17.06 -2.70
CA GLY A 333 -14.11 15.83 -2.40
C GLY A 333 -13.42 14.97 -1.33
N ASN A 334 -14.22 14.22 -0.59
CA ASN A 334 -13.77 13.34 0.49
C ASN A 334 -13.96 11.88 0.08
N GLU A 335 -12.86 11.16 -0.15
CA GLU A 335 -12.84 9.73 -0.47
C GLU A 335 -13.86 9.29 -1.56
N LEU A 336 -14.04 10.11 -2.60
CA LEU A 336 -15.08 9.85 -3.62
C LEU A 336 -14.89 8.50 -4.34
N THR A 337 -13.64 8.02 -4.43
CA THR A 337 -13.29 6.70 -4.96
C THR A 337 -13.78 5.54 -4.09
N ARG A 338 -14.06 5.79 -2.81
CA ARG A 338 -14.48 4.80 -1.81
C ARG A 338 -15.94 4.88 -1.40
N GLN A 339 -16.72 5.73 -2.06
CA GLN A 339 -18.17 5.69 -1.93
C GLN A 339 -18.73 4.36 -2.46
N SER A 340 -19.80 3.85 -1.85
CA SER A 340 -20.45 2.60 -2.25
C SER A 340 -21.01 2.61 -3.67
N SER A 341 -21.23 3.81 -4.24
CA SER A 341 -21.58 3.99 -5.65
C SER A 341 -20.38 3.86 -6.59
N THR A 342 -19.15 3.96 -6.09
CA THR A 342 -17.95 4.09 -6.91
C THR A 342 -17.07 2.86 -6.87
N VAL A 343 -16.77 2.33 -5.68
CA VAL A 343 -16.03 1.06 -5.55
C VAL A 343 -16.99 -0.11 -5.77
N VAL A 344 -16.63 -1.09 -6.59
CA VAL A 344 -17.49 -2.25 -6.88
C VAL A 344 -17.66 -3.13 -5.64
N ASP A 345 -16.58 -3.29 -4.89
CA ASP A 345 -16.52 -4.05 -3.66
C ASP A 345 -15.54 -3.37 -2.69
N SER A 346 -16.03 -3.03 -1.50
CA SER A 346 -15.24 -2.33 -0.46
C SER A 346 -14.01 -3.10 0.01
N THR A 347 -13.89 -4.40 -0.28
CA THR A 347 -12.71 -5.21 0.05
C THR A 347 -11.58 -5.08 -0.98
N GLN A 348 -11.85 -4.47 -2.14
CA GLN A 348 -10.84 -4.27 -3.18
C GLN A 348 -9.80 -3.23 -2.74
N ALA A 349 -8.54 -3.50 -3.03
CA ALA A 349 -7.45 -2.60 -2.69
C ALA A 349 -7.40 -1.33 -3.55
N GLY A 350 -8.10 -1.29 -4.69
CA GLY A 350 -8.18 -0.11 -5.57
C GLY A 350 -7.00 0.04 -6.53
N CYS A 351 -6.15 -0.99 -6.64
CA CYS A 351 -4.96 -0.95 -7.49
C CYS A 351 -5.27 -1.14 -8.97
N LYS A 352 -6.51 -1.55 -9.33
CA LYS A 352 -6.95 -1.75 -10.72
C LYS A 352 -8.10 -0.81 -11.02
N VAL A 353 -8.13 -0.25 -12.24
CA VAL A 353 -9.26 0.57 -12.67
C VAL A 353 -10.58 -0.22 -12.69
N ALA A 354 -10.51 -1.54 -12.91
CA ALA A 354 -11.66 -2.45 -12.88
C ALA A 354 -12.25 -2.66 -11.47
N ASP A 355 -11.57 -2.20 -10.41
CA ASP A 355 -12.11 -2.23 -9.03
C ASP A 355 -13.23 -1.19 -8.84
N PHE A 356 -13.44 -0.31 -9.83
CA PHE A 356 -14.38 0.81 -9.78
C PHE A 356 -15.54 0.66 -10.78
N ASN A 357 -16.67 1.25 -10.42
CA ASN A 357 -17.93 1.12 -11.15
C ASN A 357 -17.94 1.99 -12.42
N ASN A 358 -17.91 1.34 -13.59
CA ASN A 358 -17.88 2.02 -14.89
C ASN A 358 -19.08 2.97 -15.14
N ALA A 359 -20.27 2.61 -14.66
CA ALA A 359 -21.50 3.36 -14.91
C ALA A 359 -21.56 4.65 -14.09
N ASN A 360 -21.06 4.61 -12.84
CA ASN A 360 -21.11 5.73 -11.91
C ASN A 360 -19.85 6.61 -11.99
N TRP A 361 -18.76 6.08 -12.55
CA TRP A 361 -17.48 6.78 -12.73
C TRP A 361 -17.60 8.17 -13.38
N PRO A 362 -18.40 8.39 -14.46
CA PRO A 362 -18.52 9.70 -15.07
C PRO A 362 -19.08 10.76 -14.11
N ALA A 363 -20.00 10.39 -13.20
CA ALA A 363 -20.50 11.31 -12.18
C ALA A 363 -19.41 11.69 -11.18
N MET A 364 -18.62 10.71 -10.69
CA MET A 364 -17.48 10.98 -9.80
C MET A 364 -16.47 11.94 -10.46
N ARG A 365 -16.08 11.61 -11.70
CA ARG A 365 -15.13 12.41 -12.48
C ARG A 365 -15.63 13.82 -12.71
N GLY A 366 -16.94 13.96 -13.01
CA GLY A 366 -17.63 15.24 -13.11
C GLY A 366 -17.54 16.06 -11.83
N VAL A 367 -17.86 15.45 -10.67
CA VAL A 367 -17.77 16.11 -9.36
C VAL A 367 -16.34 16.61 -9.08
N MET A 368 -15.33 15.76 -9.25
CA MET A 368 -13.93 16.12 -9.02
C MET A 368 -13.46 17.27 -9.91
N ARG A 369 -13.72 17.18 -11.22
CA ARG A 369 -13.40 18.25 -12.18
C ARG A 369 -14.14 19.54 -11.85
N GLY A 370 -15.43 19.44 -11.58
CA GLY A 370 -16.27 20.59 -11.30
C GLY A 370 -15.74 21.38 -10.10
N MET A 371 -15.44 20.71 -8.99
CA MET A 371 -14.86 21.39 -7.82
C MET A 371 -13.54 22.10 -8.15
N ILE A 372 -12.61 21.42 -8.85
CA ILE A 372 -11.31 22.00 -9.22
C ILE A 372 -11.52 23.24 -10.10
N ASP A 373 -12.30 23.12 -11.16
CA ASP A 373 -12.54 24.20 -12.13
C ASP A 373 -13.33 25.36 -11.48
N GLY A 374 -14.25 25.05 -10.57
CA GLY A 374 -14.99 26.03 -9.78
C GLY A 374 -14.07 26.86 -8.89
N VAL A 375 -13.17 26.22 -8.15
CA VAL A 375 -12.14 26.93 -7.35
C VAL A 375 -11.27 27.79 -8.26
N LYS A 376 -10.76 27.23 -9.36
CA LYS A 376 -9.85 27.91 -10.29
C LYS A 376 -10.51 29.07 -11.04
N SER A 377 -11.84 29.05 -11.21
CA SER A 377 -12.58 30.18 -11.77
C SER A 377 -12.51 31.44 -10.90
N VAL A 378 -12.36 31.26 -9.58
CA VAL A 378 -12.30 32.35 -8.60
C VAL A 378 -10.85 32.67 -8.21
N GLN A 379 -10.02 31.64 -8.06
CA GLN A 379 -8.61 31.74 -7.68
C GLN A 379 -7.75 30.88 -8.63
N PRO A 380 -7.36 31.41 -9.81
CA PRO A 380 -6.62 30.62 -10.81
C PRO A 380 -5.29 30.02 -10.31
N GLY A 381 -4.68 30.64 -9.30
CA GLY A 381 -3.44 30.17 -8.67
C GLY A 381 -3.62 29.25 -7.46
N ALA A 382 -4.86 28.97 -7.03
CA ALA A 382 -5.12 28.06 -5.92
C ALA A 382 -4.69 26.63 -6.28
N LYS A 383 -4.28 25.87 -5.27
CA LYS A 383 -3.89 24.47 -5.39
C LYS A 383 -5.06 23.59 -5.02
N CYS A 384 -5.46 22.72 -5.95
CA CYS A 384 -6.55 21.78 -5.70
C CYS A 384 -6.01 20.35 -5.65
N GLY A 385 -6.35 19.60 -4.61
CA GLY A 385 -6.10 18.16 -4.50
C GLY A 385 -7.35 17.33 -4.70
N ILE A 386 -7.17 16.04 -4.99
CA ILE A 386 -8.23 15.02 -4.95
C ILE A 386 -7.83 13.97 -3.94
N ASN A 387 -8.76 13.65 -3.07
CA ASN A 387 -8.55 12.70 -2.00
C ASN A 387 -8.69 11.25 -2.48
N PHE A 388 -7.67 10.44 -2.22
CA PHE A 388 -7.62 9.00 -2.48
C PHE A 388 -7.36 8.21 -1.20
N CYS A 389 -7.62 6.90 -1.21
CA CYS A 389 -7.45 6.04 -0.04
C CYS A 389 -6.84 4.70 -0.42
N VAL A 390 -6.37 3.94 0.59
CA VAL A 390 -5.80 2.60 0.37
C VAL A 390 -4.78 2.65 -0.77
N ALA A 391 -4.80 1.71 -1.73
CA ALA A 391 -3.92 1.70 -2.90
C ALA A 391 -4.65 2.15 -4.18
N ASP A 392 -5.55 3.15 -4.11
CA ASP A 392 -6.37 3.71 -5.22
C ASP A 392 -5.60 4.22 -6.46
N VAL A 393 -4.38 3.75 -6.73
CA VAL A 393 -3.60 4.04 -7.94
C VAL A 393 -4.33 3.66 -9.22
N GLY A 394 -5.19 2.63 -9.18
CA GLY A 394 -6.05 2.29 -10.32
C GLY A 394 -7.00 3.43 -10.66
N ALA A 395 -7.55 4.10 -9.65
CA ALA A 395 -8.42 5.25 -9.86
C ALA A 395 -7.63 6.51 -10.21
N SER A 396 -6.57 6.83 -9.47
CA SER A 396 -5.80 8.05 -9.70
C SER A 396 -5.15 8.04 -11.09
N ASP A 397 -4.62 6.90 -11.56
CA ASP A 397 -4.08 6.79 -12.91
C ASP A 397 -5.16 6.93 -13.98
N ALA A 398 -6.33 6.32 -13.79
CA ALA A 398 -7.40 6.41 -14.79
C ALA A 398 -7.97 7.83 -14.91
N LEU A 399 -8.16 8.51 -13.78
CA LEU A 399 -8.55 9.93 -13.76
C LEU A 399 -7.48 10.82 -14.39
N TRP A 400 -6.19 10.51 -14.12
CA TRP A 400 -5.10 11.24 -14.73
C TRP A 400 -5.07 10.98 -16.25
N ASP A 401 -5.13 9.76 -16.72
CA ASP A 401 -4.92 9.48 -18.14
C ASP A 401 -6.19 9.61 -19.00
N GLY A 402 -7.36 9.82 -18.37
CA GLY A 402 -8.63 9.97 -19.08
C GLY A 402 -9.19 8.62 -19.53
N ILE A 403 -9.14 7.65 -18.62
CA ILE A 403 -9.51 6.26 -18.81
C ILE A 403 -10.76 5.96 -17.98
N GLN A 404 -11.69 5.20 -18.56
CA GLN A 404 -12.84 4.62 -17.87
C GLN A 404 -12.49 3.26 -17.25
N PRO A 405 -13.24 2.78 -16.25
CA PRO A 405 -13.08 1.41 -15.71
C PRO A 405 -13.17 0.27 -16.73
N ASP A 406 -13.88 0.46 -17.85
CA ASP A 406 -13.89 -0.49 -18.97
C ASP A 406 -12.64 -0.45 -19.88
N GLY A 407 -11.67 0.43 -19.57
CA GLY A 407 -10.43 0.60 -20.32
C GLY A 407 -10.54 1.54 -21.52
N SER A 408 -11.72 2.08 -21.83
CA SER A 408 -11.87 3.07 -22.90
C SER A 408 -11.11 4.36 -22.55
N GLN A 409 -10.48 4.95 -23.56
CA GLN A 409 -9.61 6.13 -23.44
C GLN A 409 -10.26 7.36 -24.11
N GLY A 410 -9.65 8.54 -23.92
CA GLY A 410 -10.11 9.79 -24.53
C GLY A 410 -11.18 10.53 -23.73
N HIS A 411 -11.42 10.10 -22.49
CA HIS A 411 -12.33 10.76 -21.57
C HIS A 411 -11.71 12.03 -20.97
N PRO A 412 -12.54 12.93 -20.39
CA PRO A 412 -12.04 14.09 -19.67
C PRO A 412 -10.99 13.68 -18.62
N LYS A 413 -9.89 14.42 -18.56
CA LYS A 413 -8.84 14.21 -17.56
C LYS A 413 -9.16 14.99 -16.29
N VAL A 414 -8.75 14.46 -15.15
CA VAL A 414 -8.70 15.18 -13.87
C VAL A 414 -7.23 15.51 -13.59
N ARG A 415 -6.92 16.79 -13.39
CA ARG A 415 -5.57 17.26 -13.05
C ARG A 415 -5.64 18.05 -11.76
N TRP A 416 -4.90 17.58 -10.78
CA TRP A 416 -4.75 18.22 -9.48
C TRP A 416 -3.35 18.82 -9.34
N ASP A 417 -3.21 19.77 -8.41
CA ASP A 417 -1.97 20.47 -8.12
C ASP A 417 -1.24 19.92 -6.89
N ILE A 418 -1.92 19.10 -6.08
CA ILE A 418 -1.41 18.39 -4.89
C ILE A 418 -2.09 17.03 -4.84
N THR A 419 -1.32 15.95 -4.69
CA THR A 419 -1.90 14.63 -4.42
C THR A 419 -2.22 14.53 -2.94
N THR A 420 -3.49 14.25 -2.60
CA THR A 420 -3.94 14.10 -1.20
C THR A 420 -4.40 12.67 -0.95
N TRP A 421 -4.01 12.08 0.17
CA TRP A 421 -4.27 10.68 0.47
C TRP A 421 -4.62 10.45 1.94
N HIS A 422 -5.57 9.57 2.20
CA HIS A 422 -5.85 9.06 3.54
C HIS A 422 -5.13 7.73 3.78
N ASN A 423 -4.42 7.63 4.90
CA ASN A 423 -3.71 6.41 5.29
C ASN A 423 -3.95 6.10 6.77
N TYR A 424 -4.93 5.22 7.01
CA TYR A 424 -5.14 4.62 8.33
C TYR A 424 -4.32 3.35 8.47
N GLU A 425 -3.99 2.96 9.70
CA GLU A 425 -3.16 1.78 10.00
C GLU A 425 -3.64 0.52 9.27
N VAL A 426 -4.95 0.32 9.20
CA VAL A 426 -5.59 -0.84 8.54
C VAL A 426 -5.32 -0.90 7.04
N TYR A 427 -4.88 0.19 6.42
CA TYR A 427 -4.49 0.23 5.01
C TYR A 427 -3.02 -0.16 4.80
N GLY A 428 -2.26 -0.34 5.88
CA GLY A 428 -0.84 -0.65 5.87
C GLY A 428 0.05 0.58 5.72
N ASP A 429 1.35 0.31 5.63
CA ASP A 429 2.38 1.33 5.49
C ASP A 429 2.32 2.00 4.11
N ILE A 430 2.14 3.31 4.07
CA ILE A 430 2.08 4.09 2.82
C ILE A 430 3.37 3.99 1.98
N PHE A 431 4.52 3.71 2.60
CA PHE A 431 5.81 3.52 1.91
C PHE A 431 6.00 2.08 1.40
N ASN A 432 5.06 1.19 1.71
CA ASN A 432 5.06 -0.20 1.27
C ASN A 432 3.61 -0.71 1.15
N ILE A 433 2.76 0.06 0.48
CA ILE A 433 1.32 -0.19 0.46
C ILE A 433 1.01 -1.39 -0.42
N GLY A 434 0.29 -2.37 0.14
CA GLY A 434 -0.08 -3.60 -0.56
C GLY A 434 -1.05 -3.33 -1.72
N ILE A 435 -0.92 -4.10 -2.81
CA ILE A 435 -1.82 -4.00 -3.97
C ILE A 435 -3.11 -4.82 -3.83
N ASP A 436 -3.26 -5.59 -2.76
CA ASP A 436 -4.40 -6.47 -2.42
C ASP A 436 -4.41 -6.79 -0.90
N GLY A 437 -3.63 -6.04 -0.11
CA GLY A 437 -3.37 -6.34 1.31
C GLY A 437 -2.47 -7.57 1.57
N ALA A 438 -1.98 -8.28 0.54
CA ALA A 438 -1.20 -9.53 0.69
C ALA A 438 -0.05 -9.72 -0.35
N GLY A 439 0.01 -8.90 -1.37
CA GLY A 439 0.97 -8.84 -2.45
C GLY A 439 2.00 -7.77 -2.17
N PRO A 440 3.14 -7.79 -2.86
CA PRO A 440 4.23 -6.93 -2.46
C PRO A 440 3.89 -5.47 -2.62
N GLY A 441 4.07 -4.73 -1.54
CA GLY A 441 3.74 -3.32 -1.53
C GLY A 441 4.71 -2.45 -2.31
N PHE A 442 4.33 -1.19 -2.49
CA PHE A 442 5.16 -0.17 -3.11
C PHE A 442 5.11 1.13 -2.34
N ASP A 443 6.10 1.97 -2.61
CA ASP A 443 6.18 3.31 -2.06
C ASP A 443 5.25 4.24 -2.83
N LEU A 444 4.07 4.48 -2.25
CA LEU A 444 3.01 5.26 -2.88
C LEU A 444 3.40 6.73 -3.05
N PRO A 445 3.98 7.43 -2.07
CA PRO A 445 4.48 8.79 -2.28
C PRO A 445 5.51 8.89 -3.42
N THR A 446 6.45 7.94 -3.52
CA THR A 446 7.40 7.90 -4.65
C THR A 446 6.69 7.68 -5.97
N TYR A 447 5.71 6.76 -6.02
CA TYR A 447 4.89 6.51 -7.19
C TYR A 447 4.18 7.77 -7.67
N CYS A 448 3.42 8.42 -6.78
CA CYS A 448 2.65 9.62 -7.08
C CYS A 448 3.54 10.79 -7.48
N LYS A 449 4.67 11.01 -6.79
CA LYS A 449 5.66 12.03 -7.15
C LYS A 449 6.14 11.83 -8.59
N ALA A 450 6.52 10.62 -8.94
CA ALA A 450 7.06 10.33 -10.27
C ALA A 450 5.98 10.42 -11.37
N ARG A 451 4.75 9.97 -11.09
CA ARG A 451 3.63 9.92 -12.05
C ARG A 451 2.95 11.25 -12.28
N TYR A 452 2.72 11.99 -11.21
CA TYR A 452 1.88 13.20 -11.25
C TYR A 452 2.70 14.48 -11.15
N GLY A 453 3.95 14.40 -10.66
CA GLY A 453 4.87 15.55 -10.62
C GLY A 453 4.43 16.67 -9.69
N VAL A 454 3.51 16.38 -8.77
CA VAL A 454 2.94 17.33 -7.82
C VAL A 454 3.26 16.90 -6.38
N PRO A 455 3.22 17.82 -5.40
CA PRO A 455 3.46 17.49 -4.01
C PRO A 455 2.44 16.50 -3.44
N PHE A 456 2.83 15.83 -2.35
CA PHE A 456 2.00 14.85 -1.67
C PHE A 456 1.59 15.34 -0.29
N MET A 457 0.35 15.10 0.11
CA MET A 457 -0.14 15.34 1.47
C MET A 457 -0.88 14.12 1.97
N ILE A 458 -0.60 13.73 3.21
CA ILE A 458 -1.38 12.72 3.92
C ILE A 458 -2.44 13.47 4.71
N THR A 459 -3.62 13.62 4.13
CA THR A 459 -4.67 14.52 4.66
C THR A 459 -5.52 13.89 5.75
N GLU A 460 -5.44 12.57 5.94
CA GLU A 460 -5.88 11.87 7.15
C GLU A 460 -4.94 10.69 7.44
N TRP A 461 -4.57 10.54 8.71
CA TRP A 461 -3.94 9.33 9.21
C TRP A 461 -4.26 9.14 10.68
N ASN A 462 -4.54 7.88 11.07
CA ASN A 462 -4.61 7.41 12.45
C ASN A 462 -4.64 5.88 12.47
N THR A 463 -4.64 5.30 13.67
CA THR A 463 -5.05 3.92 13.91
C THR A 463 -6.57 3.86 14.20
N GLY A 464 -7.12 2.64 14.28
CA GLY A 464 -8.54 2.38 14.46
C GLY A 464 -9.10 2.80 15.84
N PRO A 465 -10.41 3.07 15.93
CA PRO A 465 -11.07 3.58 17.13
C PRO A 465 -11.16 2.55 18.26
N GLU A 466 -10.97 1.27 17.93
CA GLU A 466 -10.90 0.16 18.88
C GLU A 466 -9.63 0.14 19.73
N GLN A 467 -8.61 0.91 19.35
CA GLN A 467 -7.31 0.86 19.99
C GLN A 467 -7.23 1.66 21.29
N THR A 468 -6.44 1.15 22.23
CA THR A 468 -6.22 1.81 23.52
C THR A 468 -5.43 3.12 23.36
N GLN A 469 -5.53 4.04 24.32
CA GLN A 469 -4.75 5.29 24.28
C GLN A 469 -3.22 5.03 24.23
N ALA A 470 -2.74 3.99 24.92
CA ALA A 470 -1.33 3.62 24.90
C ALA A 470 -0.88 3.09 23.52
N TYR A 471 -1.72 2.28 22.87
CA TYR A 471 -1.47 1.83 21.51
C TYR A 471 -1.41 3.00 20.53
N ARG A 472 -2.41 3.90 20.60
CA ARG A 472 -2.46 5.12 19.77
C ARG A 472 -1.22 5.99 19.97
N ALA A 473 -0.77 6.18 21.20
CA ALA A 473 0.46 6.92 21.50
C ALA A 473 1.69 6.31 20.80
N ASN A 474 1.87 4.99 20.89
CA ASN A 474 2.97 4.28 20.22
C ASN A 474 2.87 4.40 18.69
N TYR A 475 1.67 4.24 18.14
CA TYR A 475 1.42 4.39 16.71
C TYR A 475 1.75 5.82 16.23
N VAL A 476 1.30 6.85 16.95
CA VAL A 476 1.60 8.25 16.65
C VAL A 476 3.10 8.51 16.59
N THR A 477 3.87 8.09 17.60
CA THR A 477 5.32 8.29 17.61
C THR A 477 6.01 7.55 16.45
N THR A 478 5.62 6.29 16.21
CA THR A 478 6.19 5.47 15.13
C THR A 478 5.89 6.08 13.76
N GLN A 479 4.64 6.44 13.52
CA GLN A 479 4.20 6.90 12.21
C GLN A 479 4.70 8.31 11.89
N LEU A 480 4.73 9.22 12.87
CA LEU A 480 5.36 10.54 12.69
C LEU A 480 6.86 10.42 12.42
N SER A 481 7.57 9.48 13.08
CA SER A 481 8.99 9.20 12.79
C SER A 481 9.17 8.77 11.34
N ASN A 482 8.34 7.85 10.86
CA ASN A 482 8.36 7.36 9.48
C ASN A 482 8.09 8.49 8.48
N PHE A 483 7.05 9.30 8.69
CA PHE A 483 6.73 10.41 7.81
C PHE A 483 7.82 11.48 7.82
N TYR A 484 8.29 11.89 8.99
CA TYR A 484 9.27 12.96 9.13
C TYR A 484 10.60 12.59 8.47
N ALA A 485 11.08 11.35 8.64
CA ALA A 485 12.30 10.86 8.00
C ALA A 485 12.21 10.87 6.46
N ASN A 486 11.02 10.61 5.91
CA ASN A 486 10.79 10.47 4.47
C ASN A 486 10.30 11.75 3.78
N ARG A 487 9.94 12.80 4.53
CA ARG A 487 9.24 13.97 3.99
C ARG A 487 9.93 14.64 2.80
N LYS A 488 11.25 14.81 2.88
CA LYS A 488 12.04 15.50 1.85
C LYS A 488 12.21 14.63 0.60
N SER A 489 12.62 13.38 0.75
CA SER A 489 12.82 12.43 -0.37
C SER A 489 11.52 12.15 -1.16
N HIS A 490 10.37 12.24 -0.50
CA HIS A 490 9.06 11.88 -1.07
C HIS A 490 8.18 13.09 -1.41
N ASN A 491 8.65 14.33 -1.22
CA ASN A 491 7.88 15.55 -1.45
C ASN A 491 6.58 15.63 -0.62
N ILE A 492 6.62 15.14 0.62
CA ILE A 492 5.46 15.18 1.54
C ILE A 492 5.41 16.56 2.20
N GLN A 493 4.41 17.36 1.82
CA GLN A 493 4.23 18.73 2.32
C GLN A 493 3.51 18.80 3.66
N SER A 494 2.63 17.83 3.95
CA SER A 494 1.86 17.83 5.18
C SER A 494 1.35 16.42 5.54
N VAL A 495 1.27 16.16 6.84
CA VAL A 495 0.62 15.00 7.43
C VAL A 495 -0.39 15.49 8.47
N MET A 496 -1.65 15.13 8.28
CA MET A 496 -2.76 15.69 9.04
C MET A 496 -3.43 14.59 9.88
N TYR A 497 -3.22 14.64 11.20
CA TYR A 497 -3.75 13.63 12.11
C TYR A 497 -5.28 13.70 12.15
N TYR A 498 -5.94 12.56 11.98
CA TYR A 498 -7.39 12.45 12.15
C TYR A 498 -7.71 11.93 13.56
N VAL A 499 -8.27 12.70 14.49
CA VAL A 499 -8.84 14.06 14.39
C VAL A 499 -8.58 14.82 15.69
N LEU A 500 -8.75 16.14 15.71
CA LEU A 500 -8.55 16.96 16.90
C LEU A 500 -9.43 16.49 18.08
N ASP A 501 -10.74 16.39 17.85
CA ASP A 501 -11.73 15.99 18.85
C ASP A 501 -12.85 15.17 18.19
N SER A 502 -13.11 13.98 18.73
CA SER A 502 -14.20 13.09 18.27
C SER A 502 -15.38 13.02 19.26
N GLY A 503 -15.41 13.88 20.28
CA GLY A 503 -16.38 13.90 21.37
C GLY A 503 -16.24 12.73 22.35
N ASN A 504 -15.23 11.89 22.17
CA ASN A 504 -14.98 10.66 22.93
C ASN A 504 -13.50 10.25 22.83
N SER A 505 -13.13 9.10 23.42
CA SER A 505 -11.74 8.66 23.49
C SER A 505 -11.28 7.75 22.34
N THR A 506 -11.98 7.70 21.21
CA THR A 506 -11.70 6.72 20.14
C THR A 506 -10.69 7.23 19.11
N TYR A 507 -10.98 8.33 18.41
CA TYR A 507 -10.10 8.91 17.39
C TYR A 507 -9.42 10.20 17.84
N GLY A 508 -10.16 11.06 18.53
CA GLY A 508 -9.71 12.37 19.01
C GLY A 508 -8.40 12.29 19.78
N ILE A 509 -7.59 13.34 19.66
CA ILE A 509 -6.44 13.58 20.55
C ILE A 509 -6.81 14.49 21.74
N MET A 510 -8.01 15.08 21.69
CA MET A 510 -8.64 15.81 22.77
C MET A 510 -10.13 15.42 22.92
N ILE A 511 -10.73 15.80 24.04
CA ILE A 511 -12.17 15.75 24.29
C ILE A 511 -12.59 17.03 25.02
N ASN A 512 -13.50 17.80 24.44
CA ASN A 512 -14.11 18.98 25.07
C ASN A 512 -13.08 19.98 25.67
N GLY A 513 -11.96 20.16 24.97
CA GLY A 513 -10.87 21.07 25.31
C GLY A 513 -9.80 20.45 26.20
N ALA A 514 -9.98 19.21 26.64
CA ALA A 514 -9.03 18.49 27.48
C ALA A 514 -8.20 17.49 26.63
N PRO A 515 -6.85 17.50 26.76
CA PRO A 515 -6.00 16.51 26.12
C PRO A 515 -6.30 15.06 26.53
N LEU A 516 -6.26 14.13 25.58
CA LEU A 516 -6.13 12.71 25.90
C LEU A 516 -4.65 12.41 26.18
N SER A 517 -4.33 12.23 27.46
CA SER A 517 -2.96 12.31 27.99
C SER A 517 -1.91 11.56 27.16
N ALA A 518 -2.13 10.28 26.85
CA ALA A 518 -1.14 9.45 26.16
C ALA A 518 -0.92 9.84 24.68
N PRO A 519 -1.94 9.84 23.79
CA PRO A 519 -1.73 10.21 22.39
C PRO A 519 -1.35 11.70 22.23
N TYR A 520 -1.90 12.59 23.07
CA TYR A 520 -1.53 14.01 23.05
C TYR A 520 -0.06 14.21 23.42
N ALA A 521 0.42 13.58 24.49
CA ALA A 521 1.83 13.67 24.88
C ALA A 521 2.76 13.09 23.80
N ALA A 522 2.38 11.98 23.16
CA ALA A 522 3.15 11.39 22.07
C ALA A 522 3.27 12.33 20.86
N PHE A 523 2.15 12.91 20.42
CA PHE A 523 2.13 13.84 19.28
C PHE A 523 2.94 15.11 19.60
N THR A 524 2.63 15.77 20.71
CA THR A 524 3.25 17.06 21.07
C THR A 524 4.72 16.91 21.46
N GLY A 525 5.10 15.80 22.10
CA GLY A 525 6.50 15.48 22.36
C GLY A 525 7.30 15.28 21.07
N PHE A 526 6.68 14.65 20.06
CA PHE A 526 7.32 14.48 18.75
C PHE A 526 7.49 15.82 18.03
N THR A 527 6.43 16.62 17.90
CA THR A 527 6.51 17.91 17.19
C THR A 527 7.44 18.91 17.88
N ALA A 528 7.50 18.93 19.21
CA ALA A 528 8.43 19.76 19.96
C ALA A 528 9.91 19.38 19.74
N SER A 529 10.19 18.11 19.44
CA SER A 529 11.56 17.61 19.20
C SER A 529 11.97 17.61 17.71
N HIS A 530 11.04 17.88 16.80
CA HIS A 530 11.26 17.79 15.35
C HIS A 530 10.76 19.04 14.64
N ALA A 531 11.60 20.07 14.54
CA ALA A 531 11.24 21.28 13.81
C ALA A 531 11.00 20.99 12.31
N ASP A 532 9.98 21.61 11.73
CA ASP A 532 9.75 21.60 10.29
C ASP A 532 10.60 22.68 9.62
N VAL A 533 11.86 22.34 9.34
CA VAL A 533 12.89 23.19 8.71
C VAL A 533 13.48 22.59 7.44
#